data_AF-A0A1Q5U4M0-F1
#
_entry.id   AF-A0A1Q5U4M0-F1
#
_cell.length_a   1.000
_cell.length_b   1.000
_cell.length_c   1.000
_cell.angle_alpha   90.00
_cell.angle_beta   90.00
_cell.angle_gamma   90.00
#
_symmetry.space_group_name_H-M   'P 1'
#
loop_
_entity.id
_entity.type
_entity.pdbx_description
1 polymer ?
#
loop_
_entity_poly.entity_id
_entity_poly.type
_entity_poly.pdbx_seq_one_letter_code
_entity_poly.pdbx_strand_id
1 'polypeptide(L)'
;MARRDNQPVGLLQAALQETTTTATARALEGQKIFSPIAAFLDNHRRQNTGLTPRQIGALATLSNDLANVAQQHFNAYISGVP
;
A
#
# COMPACT_ATOMS: atom_id res chain seq x y z
N MET A 1 -42.04 -7.19 34.65
CA MET A 1 -41.58 -5.88 34.13
C MET A 1 -40.36 -6.10 33.26
N ALA A 2 -40.41 -5.50 32.07
CA ALA A 2 -39.33 -5.24 31.10
C ALA A 2 -38.36 -6.38 30.74
N ARG A 3 -38.67 -7.08 29.63
CA ARG A 3 -37.65 -7.64 28.73
C ARG A 3 -36.75 -6.46 28.34
N ARG A 4 -35.52 -6.42 28.83
CA ARG A 4 -34.52 -5.53 28.27
C ARG A 4 -34.25 -6.03 26.87
N ASP A 5 -34.62 -5.21 25.91
CA ASP A 5 -34.34 -5.38 24.50
C ASP A 5 -32.86 -5.74 24.33
N ASN A 6 -32.61 -7.03 24.11
CA ASN A 6 -31.33 -7.54 23.63
C ASN A 6 -31.27 -7.21 22.13
N GLN A 7 -31.36 -5.93 21.82
CA GLN A 7 -31.21 -5.39 20.49
C GLN A 7 -29.75 -5.65 20.10
N PRO A 8 -29.47 -6.45 19.05
CA PRO A 8 -28.09 -6.64 18.64
C PRO A 8 -27.59 -5.27 18.17
N VAL A 9 -26.67 -4.68 18.92
CA VAL A 9 -25.86 -3.56 18.44
C VAL A 9 -25.40 -3.95 17.04
N GLY A 10 -25.84 -3.15 16.06
CA GLY A 10 -26.09 -3.60 14.70
C GLY A 10 -24.94 -4.40 14.08
N LEU A 11 -25.25 -5.60 13.59
CA LEU A 11 -24.34 -6.48 12.85
C LEU A 11 -23.56 -5.72 11.76
N LEU A 12 -24.22 -4.76 11.11
CA LEU A 12 -23.60 -3.89 10.12
C LEU A 12 -22.56 -2.94 10.73
N GLN A 13 -22.86 -2.29 11.86
CA GLN A 13 -21.91 -1.38 12.51
C GLN A 13 -20.66 -2.12 13.00
N ALA A 14 -20.83 -3.32 13.56
CA ALA A 14 -19.73 -4.18 13.95
C ALA A 14 -18.89 -4.60 12.74
N ALA A 15 -19.52 -5.07 11.65
CA ALA A 15 -18.83 -5.47 10.42
C ALA A 15 -18.08 -4.29 9.76
N LEU A 16 -18.66 -3.09 9.79
CA LEU A 16 -17.99 -1.87 9.30
C LEU A 16 -16.74 -1.54 10.11
N GLN A 17 -16.85 -1.60 11.44
CA GLN A 17 -15.72 -1.30 12.33
C GLN A 17 -14.60 -2.33 12.18
N GLU A 18 -14.95 -3.62 12.11
CA GLU A 18 -14.00 -4.70 11.86
C GLU A 18 -13.30 -4.53 10.52
N THR A 19 -14.05 -4.37 9.43
CA THR A 19 -13.51 -4.17 8.07
C THR A 19 -12.56 -2.98 8.03
N THR A 20 -12.94 -1.85 8.63
CA THR A 20 -12.12 -0.64 8.69
C THR A 20 -10.82 -0.89 9.46
N THR A 21 -10.91 -1.60 10.59
CA THR A 21 -9.74 -1.94 11.41
C THR A 21 -8.77 -2.83 10.64
N THR A 22 -9.28 -3.88 9.99
CA THR A 22 -8.46 -4.79 9.18
C THR A 22 -7.83 -4.09 7.98
N ALA A 23 -8.59 -3.25 7.26
CA ALA A 23 -8.07 -2.48 6.13
C ALA A 23 -6.96 -1.51 6.58
N THR A 24 -7.15 -0.84 7.72
CA THR A 24 -6.14 0.06 8.31
C THR A 24 -4.87 -0.71 8.68
N ALA A 25 -5.00 -1.89 9.30
CA ALA A 25 -3.86 -2.73 9.66
C ALA A 25 -3.05 -3.15 8.41
N ARG A 26 -3.72 -3.62 7.35
CA ARG A 26 -3.06 -3.96 6.08
C ARG A 26 -2.40 -2.75 5.42
N ALA A 27 -3.04 -1.58 5.46
CA ALA A 27 -2.46 -0.36 4.91
C ALA A 27 -1.16 0.04 5.65
N LEU A 28 -1.14 -0.05 6.98
CA LEU A 28 0.05 0.23 7.79
C LEU A 28 1.18 -0.78 7.53
N GLU A 29 0.85 -2.06 7.42
CA GLU A 29 1.84 -3.10 7.12
C GLU A 29 2.38 -2.97 5.70
N GLY A 30 1.49 -2.74 4.72
CA GLY A 30 1.85 -2.47 3.34
C GLY A 30 2.76 -1.25 3.25
N GLN A 31 2.46 -0.17 3.98
CA GLN A 31 3.37 0.99 4.02
C GLN A 31 4.77 0.60 4.51
N LYS A 32 4.89 -0.17 5.60
CA LYS A 32 6.19 -0.60 6.13
C LYS A 32 7.00 -1.41 5.11
N ILE A 33 6.34 -2.28 4.35
CA ILE A 33 7.00 -3.14 3.34
C ILE A 33 7.40 -2.33 2.11
N PHE A 34 6.51 -1.47 1.60
CA PHE A 34 6.69 -0.80 0.31
C PHE A 34 7.37 0.57 0.40
N SER A 35 7.38 1.25 1.56
CA SER A 35 8.07 2.53 1.73
C SER A 35 9.58 2.47 1.43
N PRO A 36 10.35 1.46 1.87
CA PRO A 36 11.76 1.33 1.48
C PRO A 36 11.96 1.17 -0.04
N ILE A 37 11.04 0.47 -0.72
CA ILE A 37 11.07 0.27 -2.18
C ILE A 37 10.85 1.60 -2.89
N ALA A 38 9.83 2.35 -2.48
CA ALA A 38 9.56 3.68 -3.02
C ALA A 38 10.76 4.63 -2.82
N ALA A 39 11.32 4.66 -1.60
CA ALA A 39 12.48 5.49 -1.28
C ALA A 39 13.72 5.11 -2.12
N PHE A 40 13.96 3.81 -2.33
CA PHE A 40 15.03 3.33 -3.19
C PHE A 40 14.88 3.83 -4.63
N LEU A 41 13.69 3.67 -5.22
CA LEU A 41 13.41 4.11 -6.60
C LEU A 41 13.55 5.63 -6.76
N ASP A 42 13.08 6.41 -5.78
CA ASP A 42 13.20 7.87 -5.81
C ASP A 42 14.65 8.36 -5.63
N ASN A 43 15.42 7.70 -4.77
CA ASN A 43 16.83 8.04 -4.57
C ASN A 43 17.65 7.82 -5.84
N HIS A 44 17.43 6.71 -6.54
CA HIS A 44 18.11 6.42 -7.81
C HIS A 44 17.81 7.42 -8.92
N ARG A 45 16.67 8.12 -8.89
CA ARG A 45 16.40 9.22 -9.83
C ARG A 45 17.23 10.46 -9.54
N ARG A 46 17.60 10.69 -8.27
CA ARG A 46 18.29 11.90 -7.81
C ARG A 46 19.81 11.78 -7.81
N GLN A 47 20.35 10.58 -7.63
CA GLN A 47 21.79 10.35 -7.42
C GLN A 47 22.47 9.70 -8.66
N ASN A 48 22.50 10.42 -9.79
CA ASN A 48 23.03 9.90 -11.06
C ASN A 48 24.37 10.53 -11.49
N THR A 49 25.25 10.85 -10.53
CA THR A 49 26.59 11.38 -10.83
C THR A 49 27.46 10.30 -11.46
N GLY A 50 27.73 10.41 -12.77
CA GLY A 50 28.63 9.51 -13.50
C GLY A 50 27.97 8.69 -14.61
N LEU A 51 26.65 8.75 -14.77
CA LEU A 51 25.95 8.07 -15.87
C LEU A 51 25.91 8.92 -17.14
N THR A 52 26.07 8.28 -18.30
CA THR A 52 25.83 8.92 -19.60
C THR A 52 24.34 9.21 -19.81
N PRO A 53 23.96 10.15 -20.69
CA PRO A 53 22.55 10.46 -20.96
C PRO A 53 21.71 9.22 -21.34
N ARG A 54 22.28 8.29 -22.12
CA ARG A 54 21.62 7.05 -22.50
C ARG A 54 21.35 6.14 -21.29
N GLN A 55 22.31 6.03 -20.38
CA GLN A 55 22.16 5.24 -19.15
C GLN A 55 21.14 5.86 -18.21
N ILE A 56 21.10 7.20 -18.10
CA ILE A 56 20.07 7.91 -17.33
C ILE A 56 18.68 7.58 -17.89
N GLY A 57 18.50 7.65 -19.22
CA GLY A 57 17.23 7.31 -19.86
C GLY A 57 16.80 5.85 -19.63
N ALA A 58 17.74 4.91 -19.74
CA ALA A 58 17.47 3.50 -19.48
C ALA A 58 17.10 3.23 -18.00
N LEU A 59 17.83 3.84 -17.06
CA LEU A 59 17.57 3.73 -15.62
C LEU A 59 16.22 4.34 -15.24
N ALA A 60 15.86 5.50 -15.82
CA ALA A 60 14.56 6.12 -15.60
C ALA A 60 13.41 5.22 -16.09
N THR A 61 13.57 4.59 -17.25
CA THR A 61 12.58 3.65 -17.81
C THR A 61 12.41 2.45 -16.87
N LEU A 62 13.51 1.81 -16.48
CA LEU A 62 13.50 0.69 -15.54
C LEU A 62 12.87 1.06 -14.19
N SER A 63 13.21 2.23 -13.65
CA SER A 63 12.65 2.74 -12.39
C SER A 63 11.13 2.95 -12.48
N ASN A 64 10.62 3.45 -13.62
CA ASN A 64 9.19 3.60 -13.86
C ASN A 64 8.48 2.24 -13.90
N ASP A 65 9.04 1.27 -14.61
CA ASP A 65 8.46 -0.07 -14.73
C ASP A 65 8.40 -0.76 -13.36
N LEU A 66 9.48 -0.66 -12.58
CA LEU A 66 9.52 -1.17 -11.21
C LEU A 66 8.52 -0.46 -10.29
N ALA A 67 8.36 0.86 -10.42
CA ALA A 67 7.37 1.62 -9.66
C ALA A 67 5.94 1.16 -9.97
N ASN A 68 5.63 0.91 -11.24
CA ASN A 68 4.32 0.41 -11.66
C ASN A 68 4.03 -0.97 -11.07
N VAL A 69 4.99 -1.89 -11.14
CA VAL A 69 4.85 -3.24 -10.56
C VAL A 69 4.71 -3.17 -9.04
N ALA A 70 5.55 -2.38 -8.36
CA ALA A 70 5.46 -2.20 -6.91
C ALA A 70 4.10 -1.61 -6.49
N GLN A 71 3.57 -0.64 -7.24
CA GLN A 71 2.25 -0.06 -6.99
C GLN A 71 1.12 -1.09 -7.14
N GLN A 72 1.19 -1.95 -8.15
CA GLN A 72 0.21 -3.03 -8.35
C GLN A 72 0.22 -4.01 -7.17
N HIS A 73 1.40 -4.45 -6.73
CA HIS A 73 1.53 -5.33 -5.57
C HIS A 73 1.10 -4.66 -4.26
N PHE A 74 1.39 -3.37 -4.08
CA PHE A 74 0.91 -2.62 -2.93
C PHE A 74 -0.63 -2.58 -2.90
N ASN A 75 -1.25 -2.27 -4.04
CA ASN A 75 -2.72 -2.22 -4.16
C ASN A 75 -3.35 -3.59 -3.88
N ALA A 76 -2.79 -4.67 -4.44
CA ALA A 76 -3.23 -6.03 -4.16
C ALA A 76 -3.14 -6.33 -2.65
N TYR A 77 -1.98 -6.05 -2.04
CA TYR A 77 -1.72 -6.27 -0.63
C TYR A 77 -2.73 -5.55 0.29
N ILE A 78 -2.95 -4.24 0.10
CA ILE A 78 -3.87 -3.48 0.96
C ILE A 78 -5.34 -3.86 0.74
N SER A 79 -5.69 -4.29 -0.48
CA SER A 79 -7.04 -4.77 -0.80
C SER A 79 -7.32 -6.16 -0.23
N GLY A 80 -6.29 -6.87 0.23
CA GLY A 80 -6.41 -8.26 0.67
C GLY A 80 -6.73 -9.23 -0.47
N VAL A 81 -6.45 -8.83 -1.71
CA VAL A 81 -6.58 -9.67 -2.90
C VAL A 81 -5.22 -10.34 -3.15
N PRO A 82 -5.17 -11.68 -3.31
CA PRO A 82 -3.94 -12.40 -3.60
C PRO A 82 -3.29 -11.98 -4.92
#